data_AF-A0A9X5MQA9-F1
#
_entry.id   AF-A0A9X5MQA9-F1
#
_cell.length_a   1.000
_cell.length_b   1.000
_cell.length_c   1.000
_cell.angle_alpha   90.00
_cell.angle_beta   90.00
_cell.angle_gamma   90.00
#
_symmetry.space_group_name_H-M   'P 1'
#
loop_
_entity.id
_entity.type
_entity.pdbx_description
1 polymer ?
#
loop_
_entity_poly.entity_id
_entity_poly.type
_entity_poly.pdbx_seq_one_letter_code
_entity_poly.pdbx_strand_id
1 'polypeptide(L)'
;MEFKHSPAPWHLRGGVIKNSLLIDDNHNVVASFLTEIKEEDAHLIASAPELLEQLIRLRNKIASYKPDDDDNLDTTDAVIAKALGQQ
;
A
#
# COMPACT_ATOMS: atom_id res chain seq x y z
N MET A 1 21.95 28.30 -25.25
CA MET A 1 20.84 27.52 -25.84
C MET A 1 19.82 27.30 -24.74
N GLU A 2 18.63 27.89 -24.87
CA GLU A 2 17.52 27.59 -23.96
C GLU A 2 16.76 26.38 -24.49
N PHE A 3 16.67 25.33 -23.68
CA PHE A 3 15.85 24.17 -23.99
C PHE A 3 14.38 24.59 -23.77
N LYS A 4 13.72 25.06 -24.83
CA LYS A 4 12.26 25.24 -24.80
C LYS A 4 11.64 23.85 -24.74
N HIS A 5 11.22 23.42 -23.56
CA HIS A 5 10.49 22.17 -23.42
C HIS A 5 9.26 22.20 -24.32
N SER A 6 9.27 21.43 -25.41
CA SER A 6 8.05 20.93 -26.00
C SER A 6 7.39 20.03 -24.95
N PRO A 7 6.07 20.15 -24.70
CA PRO A 7 5.37 19.19 -23.86
C PRO A 7 5.69 17.78 -24.35
N ALA A 8 5.99 16.86 -23.44
CA ALA A 8 6.16 15.46 -23.82
C ALA A 8 4.86 15.00 -24.51
N PRO A 9 4.94 14.28 -25.65
CA PRO A 9 3.76 13.93 -26.47
C PRO A 9 2.91 12.82 -25.84
N TRP A 10 3.04 12.63 -24.52
CA TRP A 10 2.43 11.54 -23.79
C TRP A 10 1.46 12.09 -22.75
N HIS A 11 0.24 11.56 -22.77
CA HIS A 11 -0.83 11.97 -21.87
C HIS A 11 -1.25 10.78 -21.01
N LEU A 12 -1.62 11.08 -19.76
CA LEU A 12 -2.24 10.08 -18.89
C LEU A 12 -3.73 10.00 -19.23
N ARG A 13 -4.18 8.83 -19.68
CA ARG A 13 -5.59 8.56 -19.93
C ARG A 13 -6.22 7.90 -18.71
N GLY A 14 -7.27 8.51 -18.17
CA GLY A 14 -8.05 7.94 -17.07
C GLY A 14 -9.01 6.85 -17.54
N GLY A 15 -8.93 5.67 -16.92
CA GLY A 15 -9.97 4.63 -16.94
C GLY A 15 -10.56 4.44 -15.53
N VAL A 16 -11.16 3.27 -15.25
CA VAL A 16 -11.67 2.88 -13.90
C VAL A 16 -10.63 3.13 -12.81
N ILE A 17 -9.34 3.04 -13.16
CA ILE A 17 -8.22 3.54 -12.37
C ILE A 17 -7.66 4.80 -13.06
N LYS A 18 -7.71 5.94 -12.37
CA LYS A 18 -7.12 7.20 -12.85
C LYS A 18 -5.64 6.96 -13.19
N ASN A 19 -5.23 7.39 -14.38
CA ASN A 19 -3.82 7.42 -14.83
C ASN A 19 -3.16 6.05 -15.07
N SER A 20 -3.93 5.01 -15.39
CA SER A 20 -3.43 3.66 -15.66
C SER A 20 -2.84 3.46 -17.06
N LEU A 21 -2.99 4.42 -17.97
CA LEU A 21 -2.49 4.34 -19.34
C LEU A 21 -1.69 5.60 -19.69
N LEU A 22 -0.48 5.39 -20.21
CA LEU A 22 0.27 6.40 -20.94
C LEU A 22 -0.06 6.23 -22.43
N ILE A 23 -0.64 7.26 -23.04
CA ILE A 23 -0.97 7.29 -24.47
C ILE A 23 -0.19 8.37 -25.20
N ASP A 24 0.04 8.19 -26.49
CA ASP A 24 0.54 9.27 -27.36
C ASP A 24 -0.60 10.17 -27.88
N ASP A 25 -0.24 11.22 -28.63
CA ASP A 25 -1.19 12.14 -29.29
C ASP A 25 -2.16 11.44 -30.26
N ASN A 26 -1.80 10.26 -30.78
CA ASN A 26 -2.60 9.45 -31.69
C ASN A 26 -3.48 8.41 -30.96
N HIS A 27 -3.55 8.48 -29.63
CA HIS A 27 -4.27 7.54 -28.76
C HIS A 27 -3.73 6.11 -28.77
N ASN A 28 -2.48 5.88 -29.21
CA ASN A 28 -1.82 4.59 -29.06
C ASN A 28 -1.35 4.41 -27.61
N VAL A 29 -1.47 3.19 -27.08
CA VAL A 29 -0.96 2.85 -25.74
C VAL A 29 0.55 2.71 -25.80
N VAL A 30 1.27 3.58 -25.10
CA VAL A 30 2.73 3.56 -24.96
C VAL A 30 3.13 2.72 -23.74
N ALA A 31 2.37 2.82 -22.66
CA ALA A 31 2.57 2.00 -21.46
C ALA A 31 1.24 1.80 -20.73
N SER A 32 1.07 0.64 -20.11
CA SER A 32 -0.01 0.37 -19.16
C SER A 32 0.60 0.17 -17.78
N PHE A 33 0.17 1.00 -16.84
CA PHE A 33 0.51 0.86 -15.44
C PHE A 33 -0.55 -0.04 -14.80
N LEU A 34 -0.26 -1.33 -14.78
CA LEU A 34 -1.01 -2.34 -14.03
C LEU A 34 -0.74 -2.18 -12.54
N THR A 35 -1.08 -1.03 -11.97
CA THR A 35 -1.26 -0.92 -10.53
C THR A 35 -2.77 -0.97 -10.28
N GLU A 36 -3.37 -2.15 -10.50
CA GLU A 36 -4.69 -2.47 -9.99
C GLU A 36 -4.61 -2.58 -8.46
N ILE A 37 -4.29 -1.48 -7.78
CA ILE A 37 -4.65 -1.33 -6.38
C ILE A 37 -6.15 -1.04 -6.46
N LYS A 38 -6.97 -2.05 -6.19
CA LYS A 38 -8.41 -1.83 -6.07
C LYS A 38 -8.64 -0.79 -4.97
N GLU A 39 -9.70 -0.02 -5.06
CA GLU A 39 -10.03 0.98 -4.02
C GLU A 39 -10.07 0.34 -2.62
N GLU A 40 -10.52 -0.93 -2.57
CA GLU A 40 -10.47 -1.83 -1.41
C GLU A 40 -9.05 -1.99 -0.84
N ASP A 41 -8.07 -2.27 -1.71
CA ASP A 41 -6.66 -2.42 -1.34
C ASP A 41 -6.07 -1.08 -0.88
N ALA A 42 -6.49 0.03 -1.49
CA ALA A 42 -6.06 1.37 -1.09
C ALA A 42 -6.52 1.73 0.32
N HIS A 43 -7.77 1.39 0.68
CA HIS A 43 -8.29 1.57 2.03
C HIS A 43 -7.56 0.67 3.06
N LEU A 44 -7.25 -0.57 2.69
CA LEU A 44 -6.48 -1.47 3.54
C LEU A 44 -5.05 -0.95 3.78
N ILE A 45 -4.36 -0.51 2.73
CA ILE A 45 -3.01 0.08 2.83
C ILE A 45 -3.03 1.36 3.67
N ALA A 46 -4.02 2.23 3.46
CA ALA A 46 -4.16 3.47 4.19
C ALA A 46 -4.45 3.25 5.69
N SER A 47 -5.22 2.23 6.04
CA SER A 47 -5.55 1.88 7.43
C SER A 47 -4.48 1.01 8.11
N ALA A 48 -3.52 0.44 7.37
CA ALA A 48 -2.51 -0.46 7.91
C ALA A 48 -1.70 0.11 9.11
N PRO A 49 -1.28 1.39 9.14
CA PRO A 49 -0.57 1.94 10.30
C PRO A 49 -1.42 1.98 11.57
N GLU A 50 -2.67 2.45 11.46
CA GLU A 50 -3.59 2.51 12.59
C GLU A 50 -3.99 1.10 13.07
N LEU A 51 -4.20 0.18 12.12
CA LEU A 51 -4.47 -1.22 12.41
C LEU A 51 -3.30 -1.87 13.17
N LEU A 52 -2.06 -1.64 12.73
CA LEU A 52 -0.86 -2.15 13.41
C LEU A 52 -0.72 -1.56 14.82
N GLU A 53 -1.02 -0.27 15.00
CA GLU A 53 -1.02 0.36 16.32
C GLU A 53 -2.06 -0.29 17.26
N GLN A 54 -3.29 -0.52 16.79
CA GLN A 54 -4.32 -1.16 17.61
C GLN A 54 -3.95 -2.62 17.92
N LEU A 55 -3.34 -3.36 16.99
CA LEU A 55 -2.86 -4.72 17.23
C LEU A 55 -1.77 -4.76 18.30
N ILE A 56 -0.80 -3.86 18.27
CA ILE A 56 0.24 -3.74 19.31
C ILE A 56 -0.40 -3.43 20.67
N ARG A 57 -1.35 -2.49 20.73
CA ARG A 57 -2.07 -2.15 21.97
C ARG A 57 -2.85 -3.35 22.52
N LEU A 58 -3.53 -4.11 21.67
CA LEU A 58 -4.29 -5.28 22.06
C LEU A 58 -3.37 -6.39 22.57
N ARG A 59 -2.29 -6.69 21.85
CA ARG A 59 -1.24 -7.64 22.27
C ARG A 59 -0.72 -7.29 23.67
N ASN A 60 -0.41 -6.02 23.92
CA ASN A 60 0.09 -5.58 25.23
C ASN A 60 -0.95 -5.71 26.36
N LYS A 61 -2.23 -5.52 26.06
CA LYS A 61 -3.31 -5.79 27.03
C LYS A 61 -3.39 -7.28 27.37
N ILE A 62 -3.38 -8.16 26.37
CA ILE A 62 -3.44 -9.61 26.58
C ILE A 62 -2.25 -10.09 27.42
N ALA A 63 -1.03 -9.66 27.06
CA ALA A 63 0.18 -9.95 27.82
C ALA A 63 0.13 -9.47 29.28
N SER A 64 -0.72 -8.50 29.62
CA SER A 64 -0.88 -7.98 30.99
C SER A 64 -1.84 -8.80 31.87
N TYR A 65 -2.73 -9.62 31.29
CA TYR A 65 -3.81 -10.28 32.03
C TYR A 65 -3.50 -11.70 32.50
N LYS A 66 -2.22 -12.09 32.53
CA LYS A 66 -1.72 -13.46 32.71
C LYS A 66 -1.94 -14.28 31.43
N PRO A 67 -1.04 -14.12 30.45
CA PRO A 67 -1.15 -14.82 29.18
C PRO A 67 -1.12 -16.33 29.40
N ASP A 68 -2.00 -17.04 28.71
CA ASP A 68 -2.02 -18.50 28.62
C ASP A 68 -1.26 -18.96 27.36
N ASP A 69 -0.84 -20.22 27.31
CA ASP A 69 -0.15 -20.78 26.15
C ASP A 69 -1.03 -20.71 24.88
N ASP A 70 -2.36 -20.70 25.05
CA ASP A 70 -3.34 -20.55 23.97
C ASP A 70 -3.43 -19.12 23.39
N ASP A 71 -2.86 -18.10 24.06
CA ASP A 71 -2.87 -16.72 23.57
C ASP A 71 -1.90 -16.49 22.40
N ASN A 72 -1.00 -17.44 22.13
CA ASN A 72 -0.10 -17.43 20.96
C ASN A 72 0.68 -16.10 20.78
N LEU A 73 1.12 -15.49 21.90
CA LEU A 73 1.79 -14.19 21.89
C LEU A 73 3.10 -14.21 21.10
N ASP A 74 3.86 -15.31 21.14
CA ASP A 74 5.12 -15.45 20.39
C ASP A 74 4.89 -15.36 18.86
N THR A 75 3.81 -15.97 18.37
CA THR A 75 3.42 -15.89 16.96
C THR A 75 2.98 -14.47 16.60
N THR A 76 2.20 -13.84 17.48
CA THR A 76 1.74 -12.46 17.31
C THR A 76 2.93 -11.49 17.24
N ASP A 77 3.92 -11.68 18.11
CA ASP A 77 5.15 -10.88 18.15
C ASP A 77 5.97 -11.05 16.87
N ALA A 78 6.11 -12.27 16.37
CA ALA A 78 6.81 -12.54 15.12
C ALA A 78 6.15 -11.83 13.92
N VAL A 79 4.82 -11.85 13.85
CA VAL A 79 4.06 -11.18 12.77
C VAL A 79 4.15 -9.65 12.89
N ILE A 80 4.08 -9.11 14.11
CA ILE A 80 4.26 -7.66 14.34
C ILE A 80 5.68 -7.22 13.96
N ALA A 81 6.71 -7.98 14.36
CA ALA A 81 8.09 -7.69 14.00
C ALA A 81 8.29 -7.70 12.48
N LYS A 82 7.68 -8.67 11.77
CA LYS A 82 7.67 -8.71 10.31
C LYS A 82 7.00 -7.48 9.69
N ALA A 83 5.84 -7.08 10.22
CA ALA A 83 5.10 -5.91 9.74
C ALA A 83 5.86 -4.59 9.96
N LEU A 84 6.68 -4.51 11.02
CA LEU A 84 7.57 -3.38 11.32
C LEU A 84 8.91 -3.43 10.56
N GLY A 85 9.19 -4.49 9.80
CA GLY A 85 10.48 -4.67 9.11
C GLY A 85 11.66 -4.93 10.05
N GLN A 86 11.41 -5.54 11.21
CA GLN A 86 12.41 -5.83 12.24
C GLN A 86 12.96 -7.27 12.17
N GLN A 87 12.57 -8.05 11.16
CA GLN A 87 13.03 -9.41 10.88
C GLN A 87 13.86 -9.46 9.59
#